data_AF-D1FQ78-F1
#
_entry.id   AF-D1FQ78-F1
#
_cell.length_a   1.000
_cell.length_b   1.000
_cell.length_c   1.000
_cell.angle_alpha   90.00
_cell.angle_beta   90.00
_cell.angle_gamma   90.00
#
_symmetry.space_group_name_H-M   'P 1'
#
loop_
_entity.id
_entity.type
_entity.pdbx_description
1 polymer ?
#
loop_
_entity_poly.entity_id
_entity_poly.type
_entity_poly.pdbx_seq_one_letter_code
_entity_poly.pdbx_strand_id
1 'polypeptide(L)'
;LSTRLGVGRSDVLMIFLQTMPGIAVNYYGDEIRMVDTYIPWKDTLDPAACQTNPEVFNDFSRDPVRTPMQWDDTKFAGFSTGNSTWLPVAVDYRINNVKNQLAAPRSHLKMFMKLLQLRKYEAALQDGTYDSAVLNDDVVIYRRMVKDVKAFYVLLNFGKSKYTINVQSVFPEAPKMLTAVVTSLNSKIDERRPVRSTEVPLEREAGLVLEANFEAV
;
A
#
# COMPACT_ATOMS: atom_id res chain seq x y z
N LEU A 1 2.61 9.27 -2.22
CA LEU A 1 1.19 8.80 -2.19
C LEU A 1 0.45 9.20 -0.90
N SER A 2 1.07 8.92 0.25
CA SER A 2 0.50 9.00 1.60
C SER A 2 0.03 10.40 2.02
N THR A 3 0.76 11.47 1.67
CA THR A 3 0.35 12.84 2.00
C THR A 3 -0.95 13.23 1.30
N ARG A 4 -1.07 12.91 0.00
CA ARG A 4 -2.22 13.31 -0.82
C ARG A 4 -3.50 12.56 -0.46
N LEU A 5 -3.42 11.25 -0.21
CA LEU A 5 -4.60 10.40 0.00
C LEU A 5 -4.83 10.00 1.46
N GLY A 6 -3.94 10.43 2.35
CA GLY A 6 -3.98 10.15 3.79
C GLY A 6 -3.16 8.92 4.15
N VAL A 7 -2.37 9.04 5.22
CA VAL A 7 -1.45 7.98 5.70
C VAL A 7 -2.16 6.67 6.03
N GLY A 8 -3.42 6.73 6.45
CA GLY A 8 -4.24 5.55 6.75
C GLY A 8 -4.57 4.70 5.52
N ARG A 9 -4.65 5.31 4.33
CA ARG A 9 -4.98 4.61 3.08
C ARG A 9 -3.77 4.02 2.35
N SER A 10 -2.56 4.25 2.83
CA SER A 10 -1.34 3.86 2.11
C SER A 10 -1.30 2.37 1.79
N ASP A 11 -1.70 1.54 2.76
CA ASP A 11 -1.68 0.09 2.62
C ASP A 11 -2.71 -0.41 1.62
N VAL A 12 -3.96 0.09 1.71
CA VAL A 12 -5.03 -0.30 0.78
C VAL A 12 -4.71 0.11 -0.65
N LEU A 13 -4.06 1.27 -0.85
CA LEU A 13 -3.58 1.72 -2.15
C LEU A 13 -2.42 0.86 -2.69
N MET A 14 -1.51 0.42 -1.83
CA MET A 14 -0.44 -0.51 -2.23
C MET A 14 -1.00 -1.89 -2.60
N ILE A 15 -1.94 -2.41 -1.82
CA ILE A 15 -2.62 -3.67 -2.15
C ILE A 15 -3.32 -3.55 -3.50
N PHE A 16 -4.08 -2.47 -3.72
CA PHE A 16 -4.72 -2.17 -5.00
C PHE A 16 -3.72 -2.18 -6.14
N LEU A 17 -2.69 -1.34 -6.06
CA LEU A 17 -1.69 -1.17 -7.12
C LEU A 17 -0.97 -2.47 -7.46
N GLN A 18 -0.63 -3.29 -6.46
CA GLN A 18 0.13 -4.53 -6.67
C GLN A 18 -0.71 -5.73 -7.09
N THR A 19 -2.03 -5.70 -6.95
CA THR A 19 -2.91 -6.83 -7.30
C THR A 19 -3.80 -6.59 -8.54
N MET A 20 -3.86 -5.35 -9.02
CA MET A 20 -4.47 -5.02 -10.32
C MET A 20 -3.68 -5.63 -11.50
N PRO A 21 -4.37 -5.98 -12.61
CA PRO A 21 -3.71 -6.46 -13.82
C PRO A 21 -2.80 -5.39 -14.45
N GLY A 22 -1.82 -5.81 -15.24
CA GLY A 22 -0.96 -4.91 -16.03
C GLY A 22 0.38 -4.57 -15.36
N ILE A 23 0.74 -3.29 -15.30
CA ILE A 23 2.03 -2.83 -14.75
C ILE A 23 1.76 -1.97 -13.52
N ALA A 24 2.38 -2.34 -12.39
CA ALA A 24 2.38 -1.57 -11.18
C ALA A 24 3.61 -0.65 -11.15
N VAL A 25 3.41 0.66 -11.03
CA VAL A 25 4.48 1.67 -10.96
C VAL A 25 4.50 2.28 -9.57
N ASN A 26 5.61 2.15 -8.85
CA ASN A 26 5.81 2.75 -7.54
C ASN A 26 6.86 3.87 -7.63
N TYR A 27 6.67 4.95 -6.88
CA TYR A 27 7.70 5.95 -6.68
C TYR A 27 8.52 5.63 -5.43
N TYR A 28 9.81 5.97 -5.42
CA TYR A 28 10.67 5.64 -4.28
C TYR A 28 10.09 6.23 -2.98
N GLY A 29 10.11 5.44 -1.92
CA GLY A 29 9.54 5.82 -0.63
C GLY A 29 8.08 5.42 -0.46
N ASP A 30 7.32 5.11 -1.52
CA ASP A 30 5.96 4.58 -1.39
C ASP A 30 5.94 3.26 -0.59
N GLU A 31 6.95 2.41 -0.79
CA GLU A 31 7.10 1.10 -0.14
C GLU A 31 7.32 1.18 1.38
N ILE A 32 7.88 2.29 1.87
CA ILE A 32 8.04 2.57 3.30
C ILE A 32 7.07 3.65 3.78
N ARG A 33 6.09 4.07 2.97
CA ARG A 33 5.13 5.13 3.31
C ARG A 33 5.81 6.46 3.68
N MET A 34 6.75 6.92 2.87
CA MET A 34 7.27 8.29 2.99
C MET A 34 6.14 9.31 2.82
N VAL A 35 6.27 10.41 3.55
CA VAL A 35 5.37 11.58 3.48
C VAL A 35 6.17 12.81 3.08
N ASP A 36 5.52 13.71 2.37
CA ASP A 36 6.05 15.00 1.99
C ASP A 36 6.55 15.77 3.22
N THR A 37 7.71 16.41 3.09
CA THR A 37 8.29 17.27 4.13
C THR A 37 8.12 18.72 3.73
N TYR A 38 7.69 19.55 4.68
CA TYR A 38 7.65 20.99 4.46
C TYR A 38 9.06 21.55 4.26
N ILE A 39 9.25 22.30 3.17
CA ILE A 39 10.51 22.95 2.82
C ILE A 39 10.22 24.44 2.74
N PRO A 40 10.86 25.28 3.58
CA PRO A 40 10.58 26.72 3.54
C PRO A 40 11.11 27.34 2.23
N TRP A 41 10.53 28.47 1.83
CA TRP A 41 10.90 29.20 0.60
C TRP A 41 12.42 29.35 0.42
N LYS A 42 13.13 29.76 1.48
CA LYS A 42 14.58 29.98 1.46
C LYS A 42 15.41 28.72 1.14
N ASP A 43 14.85 27.54 1.36
CA ASP A 43 15.49 26.24 1.15
C ASP A 43 14.88 25.51 -0.07
N THR A 44 13.93 26.14 -0.77
CA THR A 44 13.31 25.60 -1.99
C THR A 44 14.28 25.74 -3.16
N LEU A 45 14.44 24.65 -3.92
CA LEU A 45 15.36 24.55 -5.04
C LEU A 45 14.64 24.28 -6.37
N ASP A 46 13.36 23.88 -6.35
CA ASP A 46 12.59 23.60 -7.55
C ASP A 46 12.44 24.86 -8.43
N PRO A 47 12.97 24.88 -9.67
CA PRO A 47 12.85 26.04 -10.55
C PRO A 47 11.41 26.52 -10.77
N ALA A 48 10.45 25.60 -10.78
CA ALA A 48 9.04 25.95 -10.93
C ALA A 48 8.52 26.81 -9.76
N ALA A 49 8.96 26.52 -8.54
CA ALA A 49 8.61 27.31 -7.36
C ALA A 49 9.47 28.57 -7.26
N CYS A 50 10.77 28.49 -7.53
CA CYS A 50 11.69 29.64 -7.45
C CYS A 50 11.29 30.81 -8.37
N GLN A 51 10.58 30.54 -9.46
CA GLN A 51 10.06 31.56 -10.38
C GLN A 51 8.74 32.21 -9.92
N THR A 52 8.24 31.86 -8.73
CA THR A 52 7.01 32.40 -8.16
C THR A 52 7.31 33.49 -7.10
N ASN A 53 6.87 33.31 -5.86
CA ASN A 53 7.14 34.19 -4.74
C ASN A 53 6.95 33.41 -3.40
N PRO A 54 7.39 33.97 -2.25
CA PRO A 54 7.28 33.31 -0.95
C PRO A 54 5.85 33.00 -0.48
N GLU A 55 4.81 33.59 -1.09
CA GLU A 55 3.42 33.43 -0.67
C GLU A 55 2.76 32.23 -1.35
N VAL A 56 3.15 31.90 -2.59
CA VAL A 56 2.50 30.86 -3.41
C VAL A 56 3.38 29.66 -3.75
N PHE A 57 4.68 29.70 -3.42
CA PHE A 57 5.65 28.69 -3.86
C PHE A 57 5.28 27.23 -3.55
N ASN A 58 4.56 27.00 -2.44
CA ASN A 58 4.15 25.67 -2.02
C ASN A 58 3.26 24.97 -3.05
N ASP A 59 2.47 25.73 -3.81
CA ASP A 59 1.57 25.18 -4.84
C ASP A 59 2.32 24.71 -6.09
N PHE A 60 3.58 25.15 -6.25
CA PHE A 60 4.42 24.88 -7.42
C PHE A 60 5.62 24.00 -7.11
N SER A 61 6.02 23.89 -5.84
CA SER A 61 7.22 23.15 -5.44
C SER A 61 7.00 21.64 -5.45
N ARG A 62 7.89 20.93 -6.14
CA ARG A 62 7.98 19.48 -6.11
C ARG A 62 9.04 18.99 -5.12
N ASP A 63 9.73 19.89 -4.43
CA ASP A 63 10.77 19.50 -3.47
C ASP A 63 10.24 18.65 -2.30
N PRO A 64 9.02 18.86 -1.77
CA PRO A 64 8.49 18.03 -0.69
C PRO A 64 8.43 16.52 -1.03
N VAL A 65 8.26 16.17 -2.32
CA VAL A 65 8.26 14.77 -2.79
C VAL A 65 9.64 14.27 -3.23
N ARG A 66 10.69 15.10 -3.11
CA ARG A 66 12.07 14.77 -3.53
C ARG A 66 13.05 14.67 -2.37
N THR A 67 12.54 14.68 -1.13
CA THR A 67 13.37 14.60 0.07
C THR A 67 14.18 13.31 0.07
N PRO A 68 15.41 13.29 0.63
CA PRO A 68 16.25 12.10 0.62
C PRO A 68 15.58 10.85 1.22
N MET A 69 15.91 9.68 0.68
CA MET A 69 15.38 8.38 1.12
C MET A 69 15.73 8.09 2.59
N GLN A 70 14.78 7.49 3.31
CA GLN A 70 14.91 7.17 4.74
C GLN A 70 15.46 5.74 4.94
N TRP A 71 16.78 5.56 4.85
CA TRP A 71 17.41 4.23 4.97
C TRP A 71 17.47 3.72 6.41
N ASP A 72 17.91 4.57 7.35
CA ASP A 72 18.05 4.21 8.76
C ASP A 72 17.85 5.41 9.71
N ASP A 73 18.11 5.22 10.99
CA ASP A 73 17.94 6.18 12.07
C ASP A 73 19.16 7.09 12.33
N THR A 74 20.20 7.00 11.48
CA THR A 74 21.46 7.72 11.64
C THR A 74 21.41 9.14 11.03
N LYS A 75 22.57 9.81 10.89
CA LYS A 75 22.64 11.17 10.33
C LYS A 75 22.05 11.17 8.92
N PHE A 76 21.19 12.16 8.63
CA PHE A 76 20.50 12.28 7.33
C PHE A 76 19.81 10.99 6.87
N ALA A 77 19.22 10.26 7.80
CA ALA A 77 18.52 9.00 7.53
C ALA A 77 19.37 7.93 6.82
N GLY A 78 20.69 7.96 6.99
CA GLY A 78 21.62 7.06 6.29
C GLY A 78 21.82 7.41 4.81
N PHE A 79 21.21 8.49 4.30
CA PHE A 79 21.35 8.92 2.92
C PHE A 79 22.73 9.53 2.61
N SER A 80 23.33 10.21 3.58
CA SER A 80 24.61 10.91 3.39
C SER A 80 25.44 10.92 4.67
N THR A 81 26.76 10.77 4.52
CA THR A 81 27.76 10.97 5.58
C THR A 81 28.34 12.38 5.61
N GLY A 82 27.97 13.23 4.64
CA GLY A 82 28.48 14.59 4.49
C GLY A 82 28.01 15.55 5.60
N ASN A 83 28.24 16.85 5.39
CA ASN A 83 27.84 17.88 6.36
C ASN A 83 26.40 18.37 6.16
N SER A 84 25.84 18.22 4.96
CA SER A 84 24.47 18.59 4.61
C SER A 84 23.91 17.66 3.53
N THR A 85 22.61 17.79 3.29
CA THR A 85 21.89 17.20 2.15
C THR A 85 21.33 18.33 1.29
N TRP A 86 21.06 18.06 0.02
CA TRP A 86 20.58 19.09 -0.92
C TRP A 86 19.15 19.55 -0.61
N LEU A 87 18.32 18.66 -0.05
CA LEU A 87 17.04 18.95 0.58
C LEU A 87 17.00 18.33 1.98
N PRO A 88 16.21 18.89 2.92
CA PRO A 88 16.09 18.32 4.26
C PRO A 88 15.52 16.90 4.21
N VAL A 89 15.97 16.07 5.16
CA VAL A 89 15.36 14.76 5.40
C VAL A 89 14.05 14.91 6.16
N ALA A 90 13.12 13.99 5.93
CA ALA A 90 11.83 14.02 6.61
C ALA A 90 11.95 13.90 8.12
N VAL A 91 11.08 14.59 8.85
CA VAL A 91 11.13 14.68 10.32
C VAL A 91 10.94 13.33 11.03
N ASP A 92 10.26 12.39 10.40
CA ASP A 92 9.91 11.08 10.96
C ASP A 92 10.92 9.98 10.65
N TYR A 93 12.05 10.29 9.97
CA TYR A 93 13.01 9.30 9.47
C TYR A 93 13.58 8.38 10.57
N ARG A 94 13.65 8.85 11.82
CA ARG A 94 14.16 8.04 12.94
C ARG A 94 13.23 6.90 13.32
N ILE A 95 11.93 7.05 13.02
CA ILE A 95 10.89 6.06 13.30
C ILE A 95 10.56 5.29 12.02
N ASN A 96 10.24 6.03 10.95
CA ASN A 96 9.94 5.48 9.64
C ASN A 96 11.22 5.41 8.80
N ASN A 97 11.80 4.22 8.64
CA ASN A 97 12.93 3.99 7.74
C ASN A 97 13.02 2.52 7.37
N VAL A 98 13.79 2.23 6.32
CA VAL A 98 13.97 0.87 5.78
C VAL A 98 14.47 -0.09 6.86
N LYS A 99 15.53 0.25 7.59
CA LYS A 99 16.12 -0.60 8.64
C LYS A 99 15.09 -1.00 9.71
N ASN A 100 14.34 -0.04 10.24
CA ASN A 100 13.32 -0.28 11.25
C ASN A 100 12.16 -1.13 10.69
N GLN A 101 11.71 -0.86 9.47
CA GLN A 101 10.63 -1.64 8.86
C GLN A 101 11.06 -3.07 8.50
N LEU A 102 12.31 -3.31 8.13
CA LEU A 102 12.85 -4.67 7.95
C LEU A 102 12.94 -5.43 9.28
N ALA A 103 13.30 -4.75 10.37
CA ALA A 103 13.39 -5.37 11.69
C ALA A 103 12.02 -5.69 12.31
N ALA A 104 11.02 -4.81 12.12
CA ALA A 104 9.69 -4.95 12.72
C ALA A 104 8.98 -6.25 12.29
N PRO A 105 8.28 -6.99 13.17
CA PRO A 105 7.56 -8.21 12.80
C PRO A 105 6.56 -8.00 11.66
N ARG A 106 5.93 -6.82 11.62
CA ARG A 106 4.99 -6.38 10.60
C ARG A 106 5.29 -4.92 10.25
N SER A 107 5.34 -4.60 8.96
CA SER A 107 5.65 -3.26 8.45
C SER A 107 5.12 -3.07 7.03
N HIS A 108 5.04 -1.82 6.58
CA HIS A 108 4.63 -1.46 5.22
C HIS A 108 5.54 -2.09 4.18
N LEU A 109 6.85 -2.02 4.41
CA LEU A 109 7.86 -2.63 3.55
C LEU A 109 7.70 -4.15 3.47
N LYS A 110 7.45 -4.85 4.59
CA LYS A 110 7.22 -6.30 4.57
C LYS A 110 5.94 -6.66 3.82
N MET A 111 4.88 -5.87 3.99
CA MET A 111 3.64 -6.05 3.23
C MET A 111 3.88 -5.86 1.73
N PHE A 112 4.59 -4.78 1.36
CA PHE A 112 4.96 -4.48 -0.02
C PHE A 112 5.81 -5.61 -0.65
N MET A 113 6.83 -6.09 0.07
CA MET A 113 7.64 -7.23 -0.38
C MET A 113 6.80 -8.49 -0.62
N LYS A 114 5.85 -8.80 0.27
CA LYS A 114 4.91 -9.94 0.06
C LYS A 114 4.05 -9.75 -1.19
N LEU A 115 3.51 -8.54 -1.39
CA LEU A 115 2.72 -8.22 -2.59
C LEU A 115 3.54 -8.42 -3.88
N LEU A 116 4.81 -8.00 -3.89
CA LEU A 116 5.70 -8.25 -5.03
C LEU A 116 5.98 -9.74 -5.25
N GLN A 117 6.15 -10.52 -4.18
CA GLN A 117 6.31 -11.98 -4.28
C GLN A 117 5.06 -12.63 -4.88
N LEU A 118 3.87 -12.27 -4.39
CA LEU A 118 2.62 -12.79 -4.96
C LEU A 118 2.51 -12.42 -6.44
N ARG A 119 2.75 -11.16 -6.82
CA ARG A 119 2.70 -10.73 -8.22
C ARG A 119 3.72 -11.46 -9.10
N LYS A 120 4.89 -11.81 -8.56
CA LYS A 120 5.97 -12.49 -9.28
C LYS A 120 5.74 -13.99 -9.47
N TYR A 121 5.04 -14.65 -8.55
CA TYR A 121 4.96 -16.12 -8.54
C TYR A 121 3.55 -16.67 -8.73
N GLU A 122 2.51 -15.87 -8.55
CA GLU A 122 1.13 -16.33 -8.68
C GLU A 122 0.57 -16.01 -10.06
N ALA A 123 0.36 -17.05 -10.88
CA ALA A 123 -0.20 -16.93 -12.22
C ALA A 123 -1.56 -16.20 -12.24
N ALA A 124 -2.36 -16.35 -11.19
CA ALA A 124 -3.62 -15.63 -11.04
C ALA A 124 -3.45 -14.10 -11.00
N LEU A 125 -2.36 -13.59 -10.41
CA LEU A 125 -2.07 -12.15 -10.37
C LEU A 125 -1.34 -11.65 -11.62
N GLN A 126 -0.65 -12.51 -12.34
CA GLN A 126 0.01 -12.21 -13.61
C GLN A 126 -1.02 -12.12 -14.74
N ASP A 127 -1.57 -13.27 -15.11
CA ASP A 127 -2.37 -13.45 -16.33
C ASP A 127 -3.78 -13.97 -16.04
N GLY A 128 -4.12 -14.19 -14.76
CA GLY A 128 -5.45 -14.63 -14.35
C GLY A 128 -6.55 -13.62 -14.68
N THR A 129 -7.76 -14.13 -14.85
CA THR A 129 -8.98 -13.35 -15.12
C THR A 129 -9.23 -12.35 -14.00
N TYR A 130 -9.94 -11.27 -14.34
CA TYR A 130 -10.27 -10.19 -13.43
C TYR A 130 -11.78 -9.93 -13.46
N ASP A 131 -12.42 -10.04 -12.30
CA ASP A 131 -13.84 -9.72 -12.10
C ASP A 131 -13.96 -8.79 -10.89
N SER A 132 -14.77 -7.73 -10.96
CA SER A 132 -14.85 -6.73 -9.89
C SER A 132 -16.27 -6.25 -9.62
N ALA A 133 -16.48 -5.73 -8.41
CA ALA A 133 -17.70 -5.06 -8.00
C ALA A 133 -17.40 -3.91 -7.02
N VAL A 134 -18.23 -2.88 -7.08
CA VAL A 134 -18.28 -1.80 -6.08
C VAL A 134 -19.48 -2.10 -5.19
N LEU A 135 -19.25 -2.24 -3.88
CA LEU A 135 -20.29 -2.63 -2.93
C LEU A 135 -21.05 -1.43 -2.37
N ASN A 136 -20.35 -0.30 -2.26
CA ASN A 136 -20.85 1.00 -1.82
C ASN A 136 -19.80 2.07 -2.15
N ASP A 137 -20.01 3.30 -1.67
CA ASP A 137 -19.11 4.44 -1.93
C ASP A 137 -17.67 4.26 -1.41
N ASP A 138 -17.45 3.33 -0.47
CA ASP A 138 -16.17 3.11 0.20
C ASP A 138 -15.44 1.84 -0.24
N VAL A 139 -16.19 0.80 -0.65
CA VAL A 139 -15.68 -0.57 -0.74
C VAL A 139 -15.69 -1.10 -2.17
N VAL A 140 -14.50 -1.51 -2.63
CA VAL A 140 -14.28 -2.24 -3.87
C VAL A 140 -13.83 -3.65 -3.56
N ILE A 141 -14.36 -4.62 -4.28
CA ILE A 141 -13.92 -6.01 -4.23
C ILE A 141 -13.64 -6.51 -5.65
N TYR A 142 -12.58 -7.30 -5.80
CA TYR A 142 -12.34 -8.00 -7.06
C TYR A 142 -11.69 -9.36 -6.84
N ARG A 143 -11.75 -10.17 -7.88
CA ARG A 143 -11.12 -11.47 -7.94
C ARG A 143 -10.07 -11.50 -9.06
N ARG A 144 -8.94 -12.13 -8.76
CA ARG A 144 -7.92 -12.57 -9.72
C ARG A 144 -7.86 -14.08 -9.74
N MET A 145 -8.07 -14.75 -10.89
CA MET A 145 -8.26 -16.20 -10.90
C MET A 145 -7.63 -16.91 -12.10
N VAL A 146 -7.07 -18.09 -11.84
CA VAL A 146 -6.88 -19.13 -12.85
C VAL A 146 -7.91 -20.22 -12.55
N LYS A 147 -8.79 -20.49 -13.52
CA LYS A 147 -9.90 -21.41 -13.35
C LYS A 147 -9.41 -22.78 -12.84
N ASP A 148 -10.11 -23.33 -11.85
CA ASP A 148 -9.85 -24.65 -11.25
C ASP A 148 -8.44 -24.82 -10.62
N VAL A 149 -7.68 -23.74 -10.46
CA VAL A 149 -6.33 -23.76 -9.87
C VAL A 149 -6.29 -22.91 -8.60
N LYS A 150 -6.47 -21.60 -8.74
CA LYS A 150 -6.32 -20.66 -7.63
C LYS A 150 -7.08 -19.36 -7.88
N ALA A 151 -7.64 -18.79 -6.83
CA ALA A 151 -8.20 -17.44 -6.84
C ALA A 151 -7.69 -16.58 -5.68
N PHE A 152 -7.50 -15.29 -5.95
CA PHE A 152 -7.32 -14.25 -4.95
C PHE A 152 -8.54 -13.33 -4.95
N TYR A 153 -9.12 -13.13 -3.78
CA TYR A 153 -10.18 -12.15 -3.53
C TYR A 153 -9.55 -10.96 -2.81
N VAL A 154 -9.60 -9.79 -3.44
CA VAL A 154 -9.05 -8.56 -2.92
C VAL A 154 -10.18 -7.66 -2.46
N LEU A 155 -10.16 -7.29 -1.18
CA LEU A 155 -11.17 -6.46 -0.55
C LEU A 155 -10.51 -5.14 -0.12
N LEU A 156 -11.03 -4.02 -0.59
CA LEU A 156 -10.45 -2.70 -0.38
C LEU A 156 -11.50 -1.76 0.19
N ASN A 157 -11.25 -1.23 1.39
CA ASN A 157 -12.07 -0.20 2.00
C ASN A 157 -11.30 1.12 2.02
N PHE A 158 -11.72 2.07 1.19
CA PHE A 158 -11.16 3.41 1.13
C PHE A 158 -11.84 4.38 2.12
N GLY A 159 -12.95 3.94 2.72
CA GLY A 159 -13.77 4.71 3.65
C GLY A 159 -13.23 4.78 5.06
N LYS A 160 -13.90 5.60 5.88
CA LYS A 160 -13.60 5.80 7.31
C LYS A 160 -14.43 4.89 8.22
N SER A 161 -15.40 4.17 7.65
CA SER A 161 -16.26 3.20 8.34
C SER A 161 -15.70 1.79 8.20
N LYS A 162 -16.04 0.90 9.15
CA LYS A 162 -15.75 -0.53 9.05
C LYS A 162 -16.94 -1.26 8.40
N TYR A 163 -16.67 -2.36 7.71
CA TYR A 163 -17.68 -3.17 7.05
C TYR A 163 -17.47 -4.66 7.34
N THR A 164 -18.52 -5.45 7.16
CA THR A 164 -18.44 -6.91 7.09
C THR A 164 -18.87 -7.32 5.69
N ILE A 165 -17.99 -8.00 4.97
CA ILE A 165 -18.16 -8.31 3.56
C ILE A 165 -18.52 -9.78 3.37
N ASN A 166 -19.60 -10.02 2.61
CA ASN A 166 -19.96 -11.35 2.13
C ASN A 166 -19.41 -11.54 0.71
N VAL A 167 -18.25 -12.18 0.60
CA VAL A 167 -17.59 -12.48 -0.68
C VAL A 167 -18.47 -13.36 -1.56
N GLN A 168 -19.19 -14.34 -1.00
CA GLN A 168 -20.07 -15.24 -1.74
C GLN A 168 -21.30 -14.54 -2.33
N SER A 169 -21.71 -13.39 -1.79
CA SER A 169 -22.78 -12.59 -2.40
C SER A 169 -22.36 -11.96 -3.74
N VAL A 170 -21.05 -11.79 -3.96
CA VAL A 170 -20.47 -11.20 -5.17
C VAL A 170 -19.92 -12.28 -6.09
N PHE A 171 -19.28 -13.30 -5.51
CA PHE A 171 -18.70 -14.44 -6.20
C PHE A 171 -19.27 -15.74 -5.60
N PRO A 172 -20.45 -16.20 -6.05
CA PRO A 172 -21.16 -17.35 -5.47
C PRO A 172 -20.34 -18.65 -5.42
N GLU A 173 -19.35 -18.80 -6.29
CA GLU A 173 -18.43 -19.93 -6.38
C GLU A 173 -17.26 -19.87 -5.38
N ALA A 174 -17.11 -18.77 -4.64
CA ALA A 174 -16.04 -18.65 -3.66
C ALA A 174 -16.17 -19.74 -2.57
N PRO A 175 -15.07 -20.40 -2.16
CA PRO A 175 -15.11 -21.37 -1.07
C PRO A 175 -15.64 -20.78 0.23
N LYS A 176 -16.16 -21.63 1.12
CA LYS A 176 -16.68 -21.20 2.44
C LYS A 176 -15.58 -20.60 3.34
N MET A 177 -14.35 -21.07 3.18
CA MET A 177 -13.18 -20.59 3.91
C MET A 177 -12.13 -20.08 2.92
N LEU A 178 -11.58 -18.91 3.20
CA LEU A 178 -10.48 -18.30 2.47
C LEU A 178 -9.31 -18.08 3.42
N THR A 179 -8.08 -18.05 2.94
CA THR A 179 -6.90 -17.79 3.77
C THR A 179 -6.40 -16.38 3.56
N ALA A 180 -6.25 -15.58 4.61
CA ALA A 180 -5.66 -14.25 4.46
C ALA A 180 -4.15 -14.35 4.17
N VAL A 181 -3.70 -13.87 3.01
CA VAL A 181 -2.28 -13.93 2.61
C VAL A 181 -1.55 -12.60 2.76
N VAL A 182 -2.26 -11.49 2.56
CA VAL A 182 -1.76 -10.13 2.82
C VAL A 182 -2.87 -9.32 3.48
N THR A 183 -2.52 -8.57 4.52
CA THR A 183 -3.46 -7.70 5.22
C THR A 183 -2.79 -6.36 5.55
N SER A 184 -3.51 -5.25 5.35
CA SER A 184 -3.07 -3.92 5.78
C SER A 184 -2.80 -3.88 7.28
N LEU A 185 -1.84 -3.07 7.75
CA LEU A 185 -1.34 -3.12 9.14
C LEU A 185 -2.43 -2.83 10.19
N ASN A 186 -3.47 -2.09 9.83
CA ASN A 186 -4.63 -1.80 10.66
C ASN A 186 -5.69 -2.93 10.71
N SER A 187 -5.52 -4.00 9.92
CA SER A 187 -6.41 -5.16 9.94
C SER A 187 -6.25 -5.99 11.22
N LYS A 188 -7.37 -6.46 11.74
CA LYS A 188 -7.45 -7.42 12.86
C LYS A 188 -7.37 -8.88 12.43
N ILE A 189 -7.33 -9.15 11.13
CA ILE A 189 -7.15 -10.51 10.60
C ILE A 189 -5.66 -10.83 10.56
N ASP A 190 -5.28 -11.91 11.24
CA ASP A 190 -3.94 -12.47 11.12
C ASP A 190 -3.78 -13.19 9.78
N GLU A 191 -2.65 -12.96 9.13
CA GLU A 191 -2.28 -13.72 7.94
C GLU A 191 -2.16 -15.23 8.27
N ARG A 192 -2.41 -16.06 7.25
CA ARG A 192 -2.45 -17.54 7.31
C ARG A 192 -3.58 -18.11 8.18
N ARG A 193 -4.47 -17.27 8.70
CA ARG A 193 -5.71 -17.73 9.34
C ARG A 193 -6.83 -17.88 8.31
N PRO A 194 -7.66 -18.93 8.44
CA PRO A 194 -8.83 -19.08 7.61
C PRO A 194 -9.93 -18.09 8.06
N VAL A 195 -10.61 -17.49 7.09
CA VAL A 195 -11.69 -16.51 7.26
C VAL A 195 -12.92 -17.04 6.54
N ARG A 196 -14.09 -16.91 7.16
CA ARG A 196 -15.37 -17.28 6.53
C ARG A 196 -15.71 -16.27 5.44
N SER A 197 -15.92 -16.76 4.22
CA SER A 197 -16.18 -15.90 3.06
C SER A 197 -17.49 -15.13 3.13
N THR A 198 -18.44 -15.55 3.98
CA THR A 198 -19.73 -14.87 4.18
C THR A 198 -19.67 -13.70 5.16
N GLU A 199 -18.62 -13.60 5.98
CA GLU A 199 -18.55 -12.65 7.09
C GLU A 199 -17.13 -12.10 7.32
N VAL A 200 -16.50 -11.58 6.26
CA VAL A 200 -15.13 -11.05 6.33
C VAL A 200 -15.12 -9.65 6.98
N PRO A 201 -14.55 -9.45 8.17
CA PRO A 201 -14.41 -8.12 8.74
C PRO A 201 -13.37 -7.31 7.95
N LEU A 202 -13.74 -6.09 7.57
CA LEU A 202 -12.90 -5.16 6.83
C LEU A 202 -12.87 -3.81 7.57
N GLU A 203 -11.73 -3.51 8.20
CA GLU A 203 -11.52 -2.27 8.94
C GLU A 203 -11.54 -1.05 8.02
N ARG A 204 -11.69 0.16 8.59
CA ARG A 204 -11.59 1.42 7.83
C ARG A 204 -10.21 1.56 7.19
N GLU A 205 -10.14 2.14 6.00
CA GLU A 205 -8.87 2.39 5.28
C GLU A 205 -7.98 1.13 5.21
N ALA A 206 -8.59 -0.05 5.05
CA ALA A 206 -7.92 -1.35 5.12
C ALA A 206 -8.06 -2.13 3.81
N GLY A 207 -7.10 -3.01 3.56
CA GLY A 207 -7.10 -3.91 2.43
C GLY A 207 -6.76 -5.34 2.85
N LEU A 208 -7.41 -6.31 2.21
CA LEU A 208 -7.15 -7.73 2.41
C LEU A 208 -6.94 -8.41 1.05
N VAL A 209 -5.99 -9.33 0.99
CA VAL A 209 -5.84 -10.30 -0.09
C VAL A 209 -6.09 -11.67 0.51
N LEU A 210 -7.17 -12.32 0.06
CA LEU A 210 -7.59 -13.64 0.52
C LEU A 210 -7.37 -14.67 -0.59
N GLU A 211 -6.78 -15.80 -0.26
CA GLU A 211 -6.47 -16.90 -1.18
C GLU A 211 -7.52 -18.02 -1.05
N ALA A 212 -7.88 -18.59 -2.19
CA ALA A 212 -8.57 -19.86 -2.34
C ALA A 212 -7.73 -20.79 -3.21
N ASN A 213 -7.32 -21.93 -2.66
CA ASN A 213 -6.79 -23.04 -3.43
C ASN A 213 -7.96 -23.97 -3.79
N PHE A 214 -8.17 -24.17 -5.08
CA PHE A 214 -9.07 -25.21 -5.54
C PHE A 214 -8.19 -26.45 -5.71
N GLU A 215 -8.04 -27.24 -4.63
CA GLU A 215 -7.45 -28.57 -4.81
C GLU A 215 -8.29 -29.32 -5.84
N ALA A 216 -7.62 -29.92 -6.82
CA ALA A 216 -8.26 -30.90 -7.68
C ALA A 216 -8.79 -32.01 -6.76
N VAL A 217 -10.11 -32.15 -6.72
CA VAL A 217 -10.80 -33.27 -6.07
C VAL A 217 -10.32 -34.58 -6.69
#